data_AF-A0A016T4Q4-F1
#
_entry.id   AF-A0A016T4Q4-F1
#
_cell.length_a   1.000
_cell.length_b   1.000
_cell.length_c   1.000
_cell.angle_alpha   90.00
_cell.angle_beta   90.00
_cell.angle_gamma   90.00
#
_symmetry.space_group_name_H-M   'P 1'
#
loop_
_entity.id
_entity.type
_entity.pdbx_description
1 polymer ?
#
loop_
_entity_poly.entity_id
_entity_poly.type
_entity_poly.pdbx_seq_one_letter_code
_entity_poly.pdbx_strand_id
1 'polypeptide(L)'
;MLCCVVGESAWLHLGLIAHMVRFNRTLFANVRYAQSPVSTYPSGTMGYIICSKSDIDVTTPSRTLSDDDVKRMKLRFYNSQVHSATFVLPQFVKEVRIEVQ
;
A
#
# COMPACT_ATOMS: atom_id res chain seq x y z
N MET A 1 15.35 6.67 1.70
CA MET A 1 14.64 6.34 2.96
C MET A 1 13.22 5.95 2.58
N LEU A 2 12.80 4.75 2.98
CA LEU A 2 11.46 4.21 2.78
C LEU A 2 10.77 4.13 4.15
N CYS A 3 9.54 4.63 4.23
CA CYS A 3 8.71 4.57 5.42
C CYS A 3 7.41 3.82 5.08
N CYS A 4 6.99 2.92 5.95
CA CYS A 4 5.71 2.22 5.86
C CYS A 4 4.99 2.41 7.18
N VAL A 5 3.77 2.94 7.13
CA VAL A 5 2.92 3.12 8.31
C VAL A 5 1.56 2.47 8.07
N VAL A 6 0.93 2.03 9.15
CA VAL A 6 -0.45 1.54 9.11
C VAL A 6 -1.36 2.67 8.66
N GLY A 7 -2.19 2.40 7.65
CA GLY A 7 -3.02 3.37 6.94
C GLY A 7 -4.51 3.14 7.12
N GLU A 8 -4.92 2.49 8.21
CA GLU A 8 -6.33 2.20 8.56
C GLU A 8 -7.14 1.51 7.45
N SER A 9 -8.43 1.26 7.70
CA SER A 9 -9.34 0.68 6.71
C SER A 9 -9.99 1.75 5.85
N ALA A 10 -9.82 1.66 4.52
CA ALA A 10 -10.44 2.56 3.55
C ALA A 10 -11.97 2.55 3.59
N TRP A 11 -12.58 1.48 4.10
CA TRP A 11 -14.03 1.35 4.25
C TRP A 11 -14.61 2.20 5.38
N LEU A 12 -13.81 2.51 6.40
CA LEU A 12 -14.26 3.22 7.60
C LEU A 12 -13.69 4.64 7.69
N HIS A 13 -12.43 4.80 7.32
CA HIS A 13 -11.63 5.98 7.66
C HIS A 13 -11.08 6.70 6.43
N LEU A 14 -11.85 6.73 5.35
CA LEU A 14 -11.41 7.27 4.06
C LEU A 14 -10.94 8.74 4.13
N GLY A 15 -11.65 9.59 4.88
CA GLY A 15 -11.26 11.00 5.08
C GLY A 15 -9.94 11.16 5.84
N LEU A 16 -9.67 10.31 6.83
CA LEU A 16 -8.41 10.31 7.57
C LEU A 16 -7.24 9.90 6.66
N ILE A 17 -7.44 8.86 5.86
CA ILE A 17 -6.43 8.35 4.92
C ILE A 17 -6.08 9.43 3.88
N ALA A 18 -7.09 10.11 3.33
CA ALA A 18 -6.88 11.22 2.40
C ALA A 18 -6.05 12.34 3.02
N HIS A 19 -6.34 12.71 4.28
CA HIS A 19 -5.56 13.70 5.01
C HIS A 19 -4.11 13.25 5.23
N MET A 20 -3.90 12.01 5.68
CA MET A 20 -2.56 11.45 5.92
C MET A 20 -1.74 11.37 4.64
N VAL A 21 -2.33 10.93 3.53
CA VAL A 21 -1.63 10.88 2.23
C VAL A 21 -1.23 12.28 1.77
N ARG A 22 -2.13 13.27 1.89
CA ARG A 22 -1.82 14.67 1.55
C ARG A 22 -0.71 15.25 2.41
N PHE A 23 -0.72 14.98 3.72
CA PHE A 23 0.33 15.40 4.62
C PHE A 23 1.67 14.75 4.25
N ASN A 24 1.70 13.44 4.00
CA ASN A 24 2.95 12.77 3.64
C ASN A 24 3.52 13.23 2.29
N ARG A 25 2.67 13.66 1.34
CA ARG A 25 3.11 14.21 0.04
C ARG A 25 3.87 15.53 0.17
N THR A 26 3.73 16.27 1.28
CA THR A 26 4.55 17.48 1.51
C THR A 26 5.98 17.15 1.97
N LEU A 27 6.19 15.93 2.49
CA LEU A 27 7.46 15.49 3.08
C LEU A 27 8.22 14.50 2.17
N PHE A 28 7.51 13.73 1.36
CA PHE A 28 8.05 12.65 0.55
C PHE A 28 7.67 12.83 -0.92
N ALA A 29 8.63 12.57 -1.82
CA ALA A 29 8.42 12.66 -3.26
C ALA A 29 7.40 11.63 -3.76
N ASN A 30 7.44 10.41 -3.20
CA ASN A 30 6.52 9.34 -3.55
C ASN A 30 5.72 8.88 -2.34
N VAL A 31 4.39 8.96 -2.46
CA VAL A 31 3.45 8.40 -1.48
C VAL A 31 2.45 7.53 -2.24
N ARG A 32 2.27 6.31 -1.76
CA ARG A 32 1.29 5.35 -2.28
C ARG A 32 0.51 4.73 -1.13
N TYR A 33 -0.74 4.39 -1.40
CA TYR A 33 -1.58 3.65 -0.48
C TYR A 33 -1.77 2.23 -1.03
N ALA A 34 -1.53 1.24 -0.18
CA ALA A 34 -1.77 -0.17 -0.45
C ALA A 34 -2.81 -0.70 0.54
N GLN A 35 -3.54 -1.74 0.16
CA GLN A 35 -4.44 -2.44 1.08
C GLN A 35 -4.33 -3.95 0.91
N SER A 36 -4.53 -4.68 2.00
CA SER A 36 -4.59 -6.13 2.00
C SER A 36 -5.74 -6.65 2.85
N PRO A 37 -6.36 -7.78 2.48
CA PRO A 37 -7.34 -8.44 3.34
C PRO A 37 -6.67 -8.96 4.63
N VAL A 38 -7.25 -8.59 5.77
CA VAL A 38 -6.87 -9.07 7.11
C VAL A 38 -8.17 -9.32 7.85
N SER A 39 -8.55 -10.59 8.00
CA SER A 39 -9.87 -11.00 8.48
C SER A 39 -10.21 -10.50 9.89
N THR A 40 -9.21 -10.33 10.74
CA THR A 40 -9.38 -9.86 12.12
C THR A 40 -9.36 -8.33 12.25
N TYR A 41 -9.03 -7.60 11.17
CA TYR A 41 -9.01 -6.13 11.19
C TYR A 41 -10.42 -5.58 10.94
N PRO A 42 -10.79 -4.41 11.50
CA PRO A 42 -12.08 -3.78 11.21
C PRO A 42 -12.35 -3.67 9.71
N SER A 43 -13.54 -4.11 9.28
CA SER A 43 -13.96 -4.21 7.87
C SER A 43 -13.14 -5.20 7.00
N GLY A 44 -12.33 -6.06 7.60
CA GLY A 44 -11.65 -7.17 6.92
C GLY A 44 -10.47 -6.77 6.03
N THR A 45 -10.06 -5.50 6.02
CA THR A 45 -8.95 -4.99 5.21
C THR A 45 -8.09 -4.02 6.00
N MET A 46 -6.78 -4.15 5.91
CA MET A 46 -5.82 -3.21 6.48
C MET A 46 -5.11 -2.44 5.38
N GLY A 47 -5.06 -1.12 5.53
CA GLY A 47 -4.32 -0.22 4.65
C GLY A 47 -2.90 0.04 5.13
N TYR A 48 -2.06 0.44 4.19
CA TYR A 48 -0.66 0.80 4.41
C TYR A 48 -0.35 2.05 3.59
N ILE A 49 0.26 3.05 4.24
CA ILE A 49 0.78 4.23 3.55
C ILE A 49 2.28 4.03 3.42
N ILE A 50 2.75 3.98 2.17
CA ILE A 50 4.13 3.77 1.81
C ILE A 50 4.69 5.07 1.26
N CYS A 51 5.73 5.59 1.90
CA CYS A 51 6.37 6.85 1.58
C CYS A 51 7.84 6.64 1.24
N SER A 52 8.31 7.19 0.12
CA SER A 52 9.71 7.17 -0.31
C SER A 52 10.22 8.58 -0.54
N LYS A 53 11.41 8.88 -0.01
CA LYS A 53 12.14 10.11 -0.34
C LYS A 53 12.71 10.12 -1.76
N SER A 54 12.95 8.94 -2.32
CA SER A 54 13.56 8.76 -3.64
C SER A 54 12.46 8.60 -4.69
N ASP A 55 12.77 8.96 -5.94
CA ASP A 55 11.84 8.81 -7.06
C ASP A 55 11.76 7.36 -7.58
N ILE A 56 11.47 6.43 -6.67
CA ILE A 56 11.39 5.00 -6.93
C ILE A 56 9.92 4.62 -6.94
N ASP A 57 9.52 3.87 -7.96
CA ASP A 57 8.20 3.25 -7.99
C ASP A 57 8.11 2.15 -6.92
N VAL A 58 7.36 2.43 -5.85
CA VAL A 58 7.13 1.46 -4.76
C VAL A 58 6.08 0.41 -5.12
N THR A 59 5.34 0.61 -6.22
CA THR A 59 4.31 -0.35 -6.66
C THR A 59 4.91 -1.60 -7.28
N THR A 60 6.12 -1.49 -7.84
CA THR A 60 6.86 -2.61 -8.40
C THR A 60 7.97 -3.05 -7.43
N PRO A 61 8.02 -4.34 -7.03
CA PRO A 61 9.09 -4.80 -6.14
C PRO A 61 10.43 -4.80 -6.88
N SER A 62 11.46 -4.17 -6.31
CA SER A 62 12.80 -4.12 -6.93
C SER A 62 13.44 -5.49 -7.14
N ARG A 63 13.05 -6.49 -6.32
CA ARG A 63 13.42 -7.89 -6.50
C ARG A 63 12.16 -8.73 -6.63
N THR A 64 12.03 -9.39 -7.76
CA THR A 64 10.97 -10.39 -7.99
C THR A 64 11.36 -11.71 -7.33
N LEU A 65 10.45 -12.29 -6.55
CA LEU A 65 10.63 -13.60 -5.92
C LEU A 65 10.15 -14.69 -6.87
N SER A 66 10.96 -15.73 -7.05
CA SER A 66 10.53 -16.96 -7.72
C SER A 66 9.66 -17.82 -6.79
N ASP A 67 8.91 -18.77 -7.33
CA ASP A 67 8.10 -19.70 -6.53
C ASP A 67 8.94 -20.51 -5.53
N ASP A 68 10.19 -20.82 -5.90
CA ASP A 68 11.15 -21.49 -5.02
C ASP A 68 11.61 -20.58 -3.87
N ASP A 69 11.78 -19.28 -4.12
CA ASP A 69 12.08 -18.31 -3.07
C ASP A 69 10.92 -18.17 -2.08
N VAL A 70 9.69 -18.10 -2.57
CA VAL A 70 8.47 -17.99 -1.76
C VAL A 70 8.32 -19.22 -0.85
N LYS A 71 8.55 -20.42 -1.40
CA LYS A 71 8.56 -21.69 -0.64
C LYS A 71 9.70 -21.71 0.39
N ARG A 72 10.91 -21.33 -0.01
CA ARG A 72 12.09 -21.30 0.89
C ARG A 72 11.90 -20.35 2.07
N MET A 73 11.28 -19.19 1.83
CA MET A 73 10.97 -18.18 2.85
C MET A 73 9.69 -18.48 3.65
N LYS A 74 8.96 -19.56 3.31
CA LYS A 74 7.71 -19.98 3.95
C LYS A 74 6.63 -18.88 3.97
N LEU A 75 6.59 -18.06 2.92
CA LEU A 75 5.63 -16.97 2.80
C LEU A 75 4.24 -17.54 2.49
N ARG A 76 3.25 -17.18 3.32
CA ARG A 76 1.86 -17.64 3.16
C ARG A 76 0.95 -16.65 2.44
N PHE A 77 1.34 -15.38 2.42
CA PHE A 77 0.51 -14.28 1.89
C PHE A 77 1.25 -13.47 0.83
N TYR A 78 2.49 -13.05 1.12
CA TYR A 78 3.26 -12.20 0.22
C TYR A 78 3.86 -12.99 -0.95
N ASN A 79 3.71 -12.45 -2.16
CA ASN A 79 4.50 -12.77 -3.35
C ASN A 79 4.60 -11.50 -4.23
N SER A 80 5.42 -11.51 -5.27
CA SER A 80 5.66 -10.32 -6.10
C SER A 80 4.43 -9.84 -6.89
N GLN A 81 3.49 -10.74 -7.21
CA GLN A 81 2.23 -10.36 -7.86
C GLN A 81 1.26 -9.71 -6.87
N VAL A 82 1.12 -10.29 -5.66
CA VAL A 82 0.33 -9.74 -4.56
C VAL A 82 0.83 -8.36 -4.18
N HIS A 83 2.15 -8.15 -4.13
CA HIS A 83 2.75 -6.83 -3.89
C HIS A 83 2.13 -5.76 -4.80
N SER A 84 2.21 -5.98 -6.12
CA SER A 84 1.71 -5.02 -7.12
C SER A 84 0.18 -4.88 -7.04
N ALA A 85 -0.53 -5.98 -6.78
CA ALA A 85 -1.99 -5.99 -6.66
C ALA A 85 -2.50 -5.22 -5.43
N THR A 86 -1.74 -5.14 -4.33
CA THR A 86 -2.18 -4.38 -3.13
C THR A 86 -2.34 -2.88 -3.38
N PHE A 87 -1.71 -2.33 -4.42
CA PHE A 87 -1.87 -0.95 -4.86
C PHE A 87 -3.07 -0.73 -5.79
N VAL A 88 -3.75 -1.80 -6.22
CA VAL A 88 -4.96 -1.71 -7.03
C VAL A 88 -6.15 -1.47 -6.10
N LEU A 89 -6.56 -0.21 -6.00
CA LEU A 89 -7.62 0.20 -5.08
C LEU A 89 -9.02 0.17 -5.75
N PRO A 90 -10.10 -0.07 -4.97
CA PRO A 90 -11.48 0.13 -5.41
C PRO A 90 -11.74 1.56 -5.89
N GLN A 91 -12.72 1.73 -6.78
CA GLN A 91 -12.98 3.03 -7.42
C GLN A 91 -13.31 4.14 -6.43
N PHE A 92 -14.13 3.87 -5.41
CA PHE A 92 -14.47 4.88 -4.40
C PHE A 92 -13.24 5.43 -3.64
N VAL A 93 -12.17 4.63 -3.50
CA VAL A 93 -10.91 5.06 -2.86
C VAL A 93 -10.10 5.93 -3.82
N LYS A 94 -10.10 5.60 -5.12
CA LYS A 94 -9.43 6.38 -6.16
C LYS A 94 -10.06 7.77 -6.33
N GLU A 95 -11.39 7.83 -6.28
CA GLU A 95 -12.17 9.07 -6.41
C GLU A 95 -11.87 10.11 -5.33
N VAL A 96 -11.46 9.68 -4.13
CA VAL A 96 -11.14 10.58 -3.00
C VAL A 96 -9.80 11.33 -3.17
N ARG A 97 -9.29 11.43 -4.41
CA ARG A 97 -8.06 12.15 -4.77
C ARG A 97 -6.84 11.67 -3.99
N ILE A 98 -6.74 10.36 -3.76
CA ILE A 98 -5.47 9.72 -3.37
C ILE A 98 -4.50 9.70 -4.57
N GLU A 99 -5.05 9.80 -5.78
CA GLU A 99 -4.35 10.08 -7.04
C GLU A 99 -4.72 11.49 -7.54
N VAL A 100 -3.74 12.33 -7.87
CA VAL A 100 -3.55 12.96 -9.20
C VAL A 100 -2.13 13.52 -9.22
N GLN A 101 -1.23 12.86 -9.94
CA GLN A 101 -0.58 13.29 -11.18
C GLN A 101 0.59 12.35 -11.49
#